data_AF-A0A2K3KKD1-F1
#
_entry.id   AF-A0A2K3KKD1-F1
#
_cell.length_a   1.000
_cell.length_b   1.000
_cell.length_c   1.000
_cell.angle_alpha   90.00
_cell.angle_beta   90.00
_cell.angle_gamma   90.00
#
_symmetry.space_group_name_H-M   'P 1'
#
loop_
_entity.id
_entity.type
_entity.pdbx_description
1 polymer ?
#
loop_
_entity_poly.entity_id
_entity_poly.type
_entity_poly.pdbx_seq_one_letter_code
_entity_poly.pdbx_strand_id
1 'polypeptide(L)'
;MQTQSTVLAKLGEQMSNIRHQEKSIEGESSVNRSTESESRLAGKKVKLPLFEGEDPVAWITRAEIYFDVQGTADEMKVKLSRLSMEGSTIHWFNLLLETEDDLSWEKLKKAMIARYGGRRLENPFEELSALRQSGSVEEYVEAFELLSSQVGRLPEEQYLG
;
A
#
# COMPACT_ATOMS: atom_id res chain seq x y z
N MET A 1 1.72 16.17 -24.68
CA MET A 1 1.50 15.54 -23.36
C MET A 1 0.09 14.97 -23.23
N GLN A 2 -0.35 14.05 -24.11
CA GLN A 2 -1.70 13.46 -24.05
C GLN A 2 -1.70 11.92 -24.16
N THR A 3 -0.52 11.31 -24.35
CA THR A 3 -0.43 9.90 -24.71
C THR A 3 -0.53 8.93 -23.53
N GLN A 4 -0.15 9.33 -22.31
CA GLN A 4 -0.20 8.42 -21.15
C GLN A 4 -1.62 8.14 -20.64
N SER A 5 -2.52 9.13 -20.71
CA SER A 5 -3.90 8.98 -20.24
C SER A 5 -4.71 8.01 -21.09
N THR A 6 -4.43 7.96 -22.41
CA THR A 6 -5.08 7.03 -23.35
C THR A 6 -4.63 5.58 -23.14
N VAL A 7 -3.37 5.35 -22.75
CA VAL A 7 -2.82 4.00 -22.54
C VAL A 7 -3.47 3.35 -21.31
N LEU A 8 -3.66 4.11 -20.22
CA LEU A 8 -4.32 3.61 -19.01
C LEU A 8 -5.81 3.30 -19.25
N ALA A 9 -6.50 4.14 -20.02
CA ALA A 9 -7.90 3.88 -20.40
C ALA A 9 -8.04 2.60 -21.25
N LYS A 10 -7.12 2.41 -22.21
CA LYS A 10 -7.14 1.27 -23.14
C LYS A 10 -6.79 -0.06 -22.47
N LEU A 11 -5.90 -0.04 -21.48
CA LEU A 11 -5.61 -1.22 -20.66
C LEU A 11 -6.81 -1.61 -19.79
N GLY A 12 -7.56 -0.62 -19.28
CA GLY A 12 -8.80 -0.84 -18.54
C GLY A 12 -9.90 -1.52 -19.37
N GLU A 13 -10.05 -1.14 -20.65
CA GLU A 13 -11.02 -1.75 -21.57
C GLU A 13 -10.63 -3.17 -21.99
N GLN A 14 -9.33 -3.45 -22.22
CA GLN A 14 -8.88 -4.80 -22.55
C GLN A 14 -9.09 -5.78 -21.39
N MET A 15 -8.94 -5.33 -20.14
CA MET A 15 -9.18 -6.18 -18.96
C MET A 15 -10.67 -6.48 -18.75
N SER A 16 -11.58 -5.59 -19.13
CA SER A 16 -13.03 -5.88 -19.07
C SER A 16 -13.49 -6.93 -20.08
N ASN A 17 -12.88 -6.98 -21.27
CA ASN A 17 -13.27 -7.94 -22.30
C ASN A 17 -12.85 -9.38 -21.97
N ILE A 18 -11.74 -9.57 -21.24
CA ILE A 18 -11.27 -10.91 -20.83
C ILE A 18 -12.25 -11.55 -19.84
N ARG A 19 -12.91 -10.75 -18.98
CA ARG A 19 -13.86 -11.24 -17.96
C ARG A 19 -15.16 -11.81 -18.53
N HIS A 20 -15.49 -11.52 -19.79
CA HIS A 20 -16.71 -12.02 -20.43
C HIS A 20 -16.56 -13.39 -21.11
N GLN A 21 -15.35 -13.96 -21.19
CA GLN A 21 -15.12 -15.20 -21.93
C GLN A 21 -15.11 -16.48 -21.08
N GLU A 22 -15.14 -16.39 -19.74
CA GLU A 22 -15.01 -17.56 -18.84
C GLU A 22 -16.32 -18.07 -18.21
N LYS A 23 -17.50 -17.67 -18.71
CA LYS A 23 -18.78 -18.15 -18.14
C LYS A 23 -19.50 -19.17 -19.02
N SER A 24 -18.93 -20.36 -19.11
CA SER A 24 -19.65 -21.57 -19.52
C SER A 24 -19.03 -22.78 -18.84
N ILE A 25 -19.73 -23.32 -17.82
CA ILE A 25 -19.97 -24.74 -17.49
C ILE A 25 -20.61 -24.81 -16.07
N GLU A 26 -21.90 -25.11 -16.07
CA GLU A 26 -22.75 -25.94 -15.19
C GLU A 26 -22.63 -25.96 -13.64
N GLY A 27 -23.81 -26.03 -12.98
CA GLY A 27 -24.01 -26.81 -11.75
C GLY A 27 -24.75 -26.10 -10.60
N GLU A 28 -26.01 -26.47 -10.37
CA GLU A 28 -26.84 -26.06 -9.22
C GLU A 28 -26.34 -26.68 -7.89
N SER A 29 -26.28 -25.92 -6.79
CA SER A 29 -27.03 -26.18 -5.54
C SER A 29 -26.65 -25.20 -4.41
N SER A 30 -27.70 -24.66 -3.79
CA SER A 30 -27.90 -24.26 -2.39
C SER A 30 -26.70 -23.96 -1.46
N VAL A 31 -26.92 -22.92 -0.62
CA VAL A 31 -26.26 -22.60 0.66
C VAL A 31 -25.02 -21.69 0.58
N ASN A 32 -25.22 -20.36 0.66
CA ASN A 32 -24.91 -19.65 1.92
C ASN A 32 -25.28 -18.17 1.88
N ARG A 33 -25.94 -17.78 2.98
CA ARG A 33 -26.51 -16.48 3.29
C ARG A 33 -25.41 -15.63 3.93
N SER A 34 -24.46 -15.12 3.15
CA SER A 34 -23.36 -14.28 3.68
C SER A 34 -22.65 -13.36 2.68
N THR A 35 -23.19 -13.12 1.48
CA THR A 35 -22.51 -12.33 0.42
C THR A 35 -23.11 -10.94 0.16
N GLU A 36 -23.98 -10.44 1.05
CA GLU A 36 -24.65 -9.14 0.85
C GLU A 36 -23.86 -7.95 1.44
N SER A 37 -22.83 -8.24 2.24
CA SER A 37 -21.94 -7.22 2.81
C SER A 37 -20.74 -6.90 1.92
N GLU A 38 -20.24 -7.86 1.13
CA GLU A 38 -19.09 -7.65 0.22
C GLU A 38 -19.48 -6.90 -1.06
N SER A 39 -20.74 -7.00 -1.47
CA SER A 39 -21.25 -6.41 -2.72
C SER A 39 -21.53 -4.91 -2.62
N ARG A 40 -21.50 -4.30 -1.42
CA ARG A 40 -21.69 -2.85 -1.24
C ARG A 40 -20.43 -2.02 -1.54
N LEU A 41 -19.25 -2.65 -1.56
CA LEU A 41 -17.98 -2.01 -1.94
C LEU A 41 -17.71 -2.08 -3.46
N ALA A 42 -18.45 -2.92 -4.19
CA ALA A 42 -18.30 -3.14 -5.63
C ALA A 42 -18.53 -1.89 -6.51
N GLY A 43 -19.04 -0.80 -5.94
CA GLY A 43 -19.35 0.45 -6.66
C GLY A 43 -18.29 1.55 -6.59
N LYS A 44 -17.28 1.45 -5.73
CA LYS A 44 -16.21 2.46 -5.63
C LYS A 44 -14.93 1.85 -6.17
N LYS A 45 -14.50 2.28 -7.37
CA LYS A 45 -13.14 2.05 -7.85
C LYS A 45 -12.17 2.67 -6.83
N VAL A 46 -11.72 1.86 -5.87
CA VAL A 46 -10.62 2.23 -4.98
C VAL A 46 -9.44 2.50 -5.90
N LYS A 47 -8.73 3.60 -5.68
CA LYS A 47 -7.53 3.94 -6.44
C LYS A 47 -6.33 3.63 -5.56
N LEU A 48 -5.25 3.16 -6.18
CA LEU A 48 -3.97 3.07 -5.51
C LEU A 48 -3.52 4.49 -5.16
N PRO A 49 -3.19 4.79 -3.89
CA PRO A 49 -2.73 6.12 -3.50
C PRO A 49 -1.36 6.43 -4.13
N LEU A 50 -1.11 7.71 -4.39
CA LEU A 50 0.18 8.19 -4.89
C LEU A 50 1.21 8.24 -3.76
N PHE A 51 2.48 8.09 -4.11
CA PHE A 51 3.61 8.12 -3.18
C PHE A 51 4.61 9.18 -3.60
N GLU A 52 4.76 10.20 -2.75
CA GLU A 52 5.70 11.32 -2.97
C GLU A 52 6.97 11.21 -2.11
N GLY A 53 7.10 10.15 -1.31
CA GLY A 53 8.27 9.91 -0.45
C GLY A 53 7.97 10.04 1.04
N GLU A 54 6.77 10.48 1.42
CA GLU A 54 6.35 10.60 2.82
C GLU A 54 5.65 9.34 3.31
N ASP A 55 5.97 8.95 4.55
CA ASP A 55 5.36 7.85 5.29
C ASP A 55 5.19 6.56 4.46
N PRO A 56 6.30 5.85 4.15
CA PRO A 56 6.24 4.63 3.37
C PRO A 56 5.38 3.55 4.05
N VAL A 57 5.27 3.54 5.38
CA VAL A 57 4.48 2.54 6.11
C VAL A 57 2.99 2.75 5.86
N ALA A 58 2.49 3.98 6.03
CA ALA A 58 1.09 4.27 5.77
C ALA A 58 0.75 4.06 4.29
N TRP A 59 1.66 4.37 3.37
CA TRP A 59 1.45 4.10 1.95
C TRP A 59 1.39 2.59 1.66
N ILE A 60 2.32 1.79 2.18
CA ILE A 60 2.35 0.33 2.04
C ILE A 60 1.04 -0.28 2.55
N THR A 61 0.59 0.10 3.74
CA THR A 61 -0.66 -0.41 4.33
C THR A 61 -1.86 -0.15 3.42
N ARG A 62 -1.97 1.06 2.86
CA ARG A 62 -3.05 1.41 1.92
C ARG A 62 -2.92 0.66 0.60
N ALA A 63 -1.70 0.45 0.10
CA ALA A 63 -1.44 -0.33 -1.11
C ALA A 63 -1.83 -1.81 -0.92
N GLU A 64 -1.54 -2.40 0.24
CA GLU A 64 -1.94 -3.78 0.56
C GLU A 64 -3.46 -3.94 0.60
N ILE A 65 -4.17 -3.02 1.26
CA ILE A 65 -5.64 -2.99 1.25
C ILE A 65 -6.17 -2.85 -0.18
N TYR A 66 -5.55 -2.00 -1.00
CA TYR A 66 -5.93 -1.85 -2.40
C TYR A 66 -5.73 -3.16 -3.18
N PHE A 67 -4.58 -3.81 -3.03
CA PHE A 67 -4.29 -5.06 -3.73
C PHE A 67 -5.22 -6.20 -3.32
N ASP A 68 -5.58 -6.28 -2.03
CA ASP A 68 -6.53 -7.25 -1.51
C ASP A 68 -7.93 -7.03 -2.10
N VAL A 69 -8.45 -5.79 -2.02
CA VAL A 69 -9.77 -5.43 -2.57
C VAL A 69 -9.86 -5.63 -4.08
N GLN A 70 -8.76 -5.43 -4.82
CA GLN A 70 -8.73 -5.60 -6.27
C GLN A 70 -8.37 -7.04 -6.71
N GLY A 71 -7.99 -7.94 -5.79
CA GLY A 71 -7.47 -9.27 -6.15
C GLY A 71 -6.22 -9.19 -7.03
N THR A 72 -5.29 -8.28 -6.72
CA THR A 72 -4.11 -8.03 -7.55
C THR A 72 -3.09 -9.16 -7.40
N ALA A 73 -2.73 -9.79 -8.51
CA ALA A 73 -1.66 -10.79 -8.56
C ALA A 73 -0.30 -10.20 -8.14
N ASP A 74 0.53 -11.00 -7.48
CA ASP A 74 1.83 -10.56 -6.94
C ASP A 74 2.75 -9.94 -8.00
N GLU A 75 2.77 -10.50 -9.21
CA GLU A 75 3.53 -9.99 -10.36
C GLU A 75 3.11 -8.58 -10.82
N MET A 76 1.87 -8.18 -10.50
CA MET A 76 1.32 -6.89 -10.86
C MET A 76 1.49 -5.85 -9.75
N LYS A 77 1.68 -6.26 -8.49
CA LYS A 77 1.83 -5.34 -7.34
C LYS A 77 2.95 -4.34 -7.59
N VAL A 78 4.15 -4.82 -7.90
CA VAL A 78 5.33 -3.96 -8.16
C VAL A 78 5.11 -3.02 -9.35
N LYS A 79 4.45 -3.50 -10.42
CA LYS A 79 4.14 -2.68 -11.61
C LYS A 79 3.14 -1.57 -11.28
N LEU A 80 2.11 -1.86 -10.50
CA LEU A 80 1.13 -0.87 -10.05
C LEU A 80 1.76 0.12 -9.06
N SER A 81 2.62 -0.35 -8.16
CA SER A 81 3.39 0.51 -7.25
C SER A 81 4.27 1.49 -8.01
N ARG A 82 4.90 1.07 -9.11
CA ARG A 82 5.67 1.99 -9.98
C ARG A 82 4.78 3.09 -10.55
N LEU A 83 3.53 2.79 -10.92
CA LEU A 83 2.59 3.79 -11.46
C LEU A 83 2.11 4.79 -10.40
N SER A 84 2.14 4.42 -9.12
CA SER A 84 1.80 5.33 -8.02
C SER A 84 2.98 6.19 -7.54
N MET A 85 4.19 5.96 -8.02
CA MET A 85 5.35 6.79 -7.65
C MET A 85 5.25 8.16 -8.33
N GLU A 86 5.32 9.23 -7.54
CA GLU A 86 5.25 10.61 -8.02
C GLU A 86 6.45 11.45 -7.56
N GLY A 87 6.70 12.55 -8.28
CA GLY A 87 7.84 13.43 -8.01
C GLY A 87 9.18 12.72 -8.15
N SER A 88 10.06 12.88 -7.16
CA SER A 88 11.43 12.34 -7.22
C SER A 88 11.52 10.83 -6.95
N THR A 89 10.45 10.22 -6.45
CA THR A 89 10.43 8.79 -6.06
C THR A 89 10.54 7.85 -7.25
N ILE A 90 9.99 8.24 -8.42
CA ILE A 90 10.02 7.44 -9.64
C ILE A 90 11.45 7.17 -10.14
N HIS A 91 12.36 8.14 -9.96
CA HIS A 91 13.75 8.01 -10.39
C HIS A 91 14.48 6.95 -9.57
N TRP A 92 14.25 6.94 -8.25
CA TRP A 92 14.80 5.90 -7.38
C TRP A 92 14.19 4.53 -7.69
N PHE A 93 12.88 4.46 -7.91
CA PHE A 93 12.21 3.19 -8.22
C PHE A 93 12.74 2.58 -9.52
N ASN A 94 12.98 3.40 -10.55
CA ASN A 94 13.58 2.93 -11.80
C ASN A 94 15.00 2.37 -11.58
N LEU A 95 15.83 3.07 -10.78
CA LEU A 95 17.16 2.57 -10.42
C LEU A 95 17.07 1.24 -9.66
N LEU A 96 16.13 1.11 -8.71
CA LEU A 96 15.93 -0.12 -7.96
C LEU A 96 15.62 -1.31 -8.87
N LEU A 97 14.76 -1.10 -9.89
CA LEU A 97 14.41 -2.13 -10.88
C LEU A 97 15.58 -2.50 -11.80
N GLU A 98 16.52 -1.59 -12.05
CA GLU A 98 17.74 -1.91 -12.81
C GLU A 98 18.75 -2.69 -11.98
N THR A 99 18.74 -2.53 -10.66
CA THR A 99 19.68 -3.20 -9.76
C THR A 99 19.19 -4.55 -9.22
N GLU A 100 17.88 -4.78 -9.16
CA GLU A 100 17.28 -6.01 -8.65
C GLU A 100 16.58 -6.78 -9.78
N ASP A 101 17.16 -7.90 -10.19
CA ASP A 101 16.64 -8.75 -11.26
C ASP A 101 15.27 -9.38 -10.93
N ASP A 102 15.01 -9.65 -9.65
CA ASP A 102 13.75 -10.24 -9.15
C ASP A 102 13.23 -9.46 -7.93
N LEU A 103 12.67 -8.29 -8.21
CA LEU A 103 12.06 -7.43 -7.20
C LEU A 103 10.64 -7.92 -6.86
N SER A 104 10.51 -8.66 -5.76
CA SER A 104 9.22 -9.03 -5.20
C SER A 104 8.57 -7.87 -4.41
N TRP A 105 7.26 -7.97 -4.16
CA TRP A 105 6.54 -7.00 -3.31
C TRP A 105 7.18 -6.86 -1.92
N GLU A 106 7.58 -7.96 -1.30
CA GLU A 106 8.23 -7.95 0.02
C GLU A 106 9.58 -7.23 0.00
N LYS A 107 10.39 -7.44 -1.05
CA LYS A 107 11.65 -6.72 -1.22
C LYS A 107 11.41 -5.23 -1.42
N LEU A 108 10.40 -4.86 -2.22
CA LEU A 108 10.03 -3.48 -2.45
C LEU A 108 9.62 -2.79 -1.15
N LYS A 109 8.76 -3.40 -0.32
CA LYS A 109 8.37 -2.85 0.99
C LYS A 109 9.59 -2.53 1.86
N LYS A 110 10.53 -3.47 1.96
CA LYS A 110 11.77 -3.29 2.72
C LYS A 110 12.61 -2.15 2.15
N ALA A 111 12.78 -2.08 0.84
CA ALA A 111 13.54 -1.03 0.17
C ALA A 111 12.91 0.37 0.38
N MET A 112 11.58 0.46 0.33
CA MET A 112 10.84 1.70 0.60
C MET A 112 11.01 2.15 2.05
N ILE A 113 10.88 1.24 3.01
CA ILE A 113 11.10 1.54 4.43
C ILE A 113 12.55 1.97 4.67
N ALA A 114 13.53 1.25 4.12
CA ALA A 114 14.94 1.59 4.29
C ALA A 114 15.31 2.97 3.72
N ARG A 115 14.68 3.38 2.62
CA ARG A 115 14.97 4.67 1.98
C ARG A 115 14.18 5.84 2.57
N TYR A 116 12.88 5.65 2.80
CA TYR A 116 11.95 6.73 3.13
C TYR A 116 11.46 6.66 4.58
N GLY A 117 11.80 5.61 5.33
CA GLY A 117 11.36 5.44 6.72
C GLY A 117 12.03 6.40 7.70
N GLY A 118 13.17 6.97 7.32
CA GLY A 118 13.94 7.87 8.18
C GLY A 118 14.35 7.22 9.50
N ARG A 119 14.73 8.06 10.48
CA ARG A 119 15.12 7.60 11.83
C ARG A 119 13.95 7.02 12.64
N ARG A 120 12.72 7.43 12.31
CA ARG A 120 11.48 7.04 12.99
C ARG A 120 11.27 5.52 12.97
N LEU A 121 11.62 4.87 11.86
CA LEU A 121 11.53 3.41 11.70
C LEU A 121 12.78 2.66 12.18
N GLU A 122 13.89 3.36 12.40
CA GLU A 122 15.15 2.77 12.85
C GLU A 122 15.18 2.65 14.38
N ASN A 123 14.63 3.63 15.11
CA ASN A 123 14.44 3.55 16.56
C ASN A 123 13.17 4.31 17.02
N PRO A 124 11.97 3.73 16.81
CA PRO A 124 10.71 4.38 17.17
C PRO A 124 10.58 4.60 18.68
N PHE A 125 11.26 3.80 19.52
CA PHE A 125 11.31 3.99 20.98
C PHE A 125 12.03 5.26 21.39
N GLU A 126 13.21 5.49 20.84
CA GLU A 126 14.02 6.66 21.16
C GLU A 126 13.28 7.94 20.74
N GLU A 127 12.69 7.94 19.54
CA GLU A 127 11.87 9.08 19.10
C GLU A 127 10.63 9.29 19.98
N LEU A 128 9.93 8.23 20.38
CA LEU A 128 8.76 8.34 21.26
C LEU A 128 9.16 8.83 22.65
N SER A 129 10.33 8.41 23.17
CA SER A 129 10.87 8.88 24.46
C SER A 129 11.32 10.35 24.41
N ALA A 130 11.84 10.79 23.26
CA ALA A 130 12.29 12.15 23.00
C ALA A 130 11.14 13.08 22.59
N LEU A 131 9.97 12.55 22.23
CA LEU A 131 8.80 13.33 21.84
C LEU A 131 8.38 14.26 22.99
N ARG A 132 8.42 15.55 22.73
CA ARG A 132 7.97 16.62 23.63
C ARG A 132 6.97 17.48 22.88
N GLN A 133 5.89 17.86 23.55
CA GLN A 133 4.95 18.81 22.97
C GLN A 133 5.63 20.18 22.83
N SER A 134 5.96 20.55 21.59
CA SER A 134 6.48 21.88 21.25
C SER A 134 5.45 22.79 20.59
N GLY A 135 4.36 22.21 20.05
CA GLY A 135 3.30 22.88 19.31
C GLY A 135 1.91 22.60 19.87
N SER A 136 0.92 22.43 18.99
CA SER A 136 -0.45 22.10 19.40
C SER A 136 -0.53 20.71 20.04
N VAL A 137 -1.60 20.48 20.80
CA VAL A 137 -1.85 19.14 21.37
C VAL A 137 -2.14 18.15 20.25
N GLU A 138 -2.85 18.60 19.21
CA GLU A 138 -3.20 17.81 18.03
C GLU A 138 -1.96 17.32 17.29
N GLU A 139 -0.98 18.20 17.02
CA GLU A 139 0.30 17.84 16.38
C GLU A 139 1.08 16.82 17.21
N TYR A 140 1.06 16.97 18.54
CA TYR A 140 1.69 16.02 19.45
C TYR A 140 0.98 14.65 19.43
N VAL A 141 -0.35 14.64 19.44
CA VAL A 141 -1.15 13.40 19.42
C VAL A 141 -0.94 12.66 18.10
N GLU A 142 -0.98 13.34 16.95
CA GLU A 142 -0.70 12.71 15.64
C GLU A 142 0.70 12.10 15.59
N ALA A 143 1.72 12.81 16.09
CA ALA A 143 3.08 12.30 16.16
C ALA A 143 3.21 11.09 17.09
N PHE A 144 2.52 11.12 18.24
CA PHE A 144 2.49 10.04 19.21
C PHE A 144 1.78 8.79 18.67
N GLU A 145 0.62 8.94 18.02
CA GLU A 145 -0.13 7.84 17.41
C GLU A 145 0.68 7.17 16.30
N LEU A 146 1.34 7.98 15.46
CA LEU A 146 2.19 7.48 14.38
C LEU A 146 3.37 6.67 14.94
N LEU A 147 4.10 7.20 15.93
CA LEU A 147 5.23 6.48 16.55
C LEU A 147 4.75 5.22 17.30
N SER A 148 3.63 5.31 18.03
CA SER A 148 3.04 4.17 18.75
C SER A 148 2.61 3.04 17.80
N SER A 149 2.09 3.39 16.61
CA SER A 149 1.73 2.39 15.59
C SER A 149 2.94 1.63 15.04
N GLN A 150 4.14 2.24 15.07
CA GLN A 150 5.38 1.67 14.55
C GLN A 150 6.13 0.80 15.57
N VAL A 151 5.96 1.09 16.86
CA VAL A 151 6.52 0.29 17.97
C VAL A 151 5.87 -1.11 18.06
N GLY A 152 4.66 -1.28 17.51
CA GLY A 152 3.92 -2.52 17.63
C GLY A 152 3.53 -2.84 19.08
N ARG A 153 2.91 -4.00 19.30
CA ARG A 153 2.58 -4.49 20.63
C ARG A 153 3.88 -4.96 21.30
N LEU A 154 4.43 -4.10 22.14
CA LEU A 154 5.59 -4.38 22.97
C LEU A 154 5.54 -5.77 23.62
N PRO A 155 6.64 -6.53 23.66
CA PRO A 155 6.77 -7.62 24.62
C PRO A 155 6.50 -7.08 26.02
N GLU A 156 5.71 -7.79 26.83
CA GLU A 156 5.30 -7.35 28.18
C GLU A 156 6.47 -6.89 29.07
N GLU A 157 7.68 -7.37 28.79
CA GLU A 157 8.91 -7.05 29.52
C GLU A 157 9.33 -5.58 29.48
N GLN A 158 8.88 -4.78 28.50
CA GLN A 158 9.16 -3.33 28.46
C GLN A 158 8.03 -2.45 29.03
N TYR A 159 6.94 -3.06 29.52
CA TYR A 159 5.87 -2.31 30.21
C TYR A 159 6.15 -2.05 31.69
N LEU A 160 7.21 -2.63 32.25
CA LEU A 160 7.61 -2.41 33.63
C LEU A 160 8.81 -1.46 33.65
N GLY A 161 8.56 -0.27 34.17
CA GLY A 161 9.55 0.82 34.31
C GLY A 161 10.65 0.56 35.31
#